data_AF-A7SAR7-F1
#
_entry.id   AF-A7SAR7-F1
#
_cell.length_a   1.000
_cell.length_b   1.000
_cell.length_c   1.000
_cell.angle_alpha   90.00
_cell.angle_beta   90.00
_cell.angle_gamma   90.00
#
_symmetry.space_group_name_H-M   'P 1'
#
loop_
_entity.id
_entity.type
_entity.pdbx_description
1 polymer ?
#
loop_
_entity_poly.entity_id
_entity_poly.type
_entity_poly.pdbx_seq_one_letter_code
_entity_poly.pdbx_strand_id
1 'polypeptide(L)'
;MAKELGLDASAYEREYNNFMTKLKKFHDSKGTPFRRLPWLGGQFLDLFLLYKKVTDHGGWVKVTEDKKWRDIAEFFNLPSTCTNAAFALRQHYARYLEAYERINFFGEDAEDVLASGRPNTPISMAPYIAPDFSDYSKYFYSFCVCFADENRNFEKLVLSLQCGLPNEVDFAINICMLLSNVSNSVFNLTKAPAVIDMLLAHVGVFGE
;
A
#
# COMPACT_ATOMS: atom_id res chain seq x y z
N MET A 1 -8.61 13.12 -21.93
CA MET A 1 -8.27 13.59 -20.57
C MET A 1 -8.98 14.90 -20.22
N ALA A 2 -8.68 16.05 -20.84
CA ALA A 2 -9.41 17.31 -20.55
C ALA A 2 -10.94 17.26 -20.79
N LYS A 3 -11.39 16.55 -21.83
CA LYS A 3 -12.82 16.34 -22.13
C LYS A 3 -13.57 15.55 -21.05
N GLU A 4 -12.89 14.71 -20.27
CA GLU A 4 -13.50 13.84 -19.24
C GLU A 4 -13.88 14.58 -17.95
N LEU A 5 -13.38 15.81 -17.80
CA LEU A 5 -13.61 16.67 -16.64
C LEU A 5 -14.30 18.00 -17.00
N GLY A 6 -14.68 18.20 -18.28
CA GLY A 6 -15.37 19.40 -18.73
C GLY A 6 -14.57 20.71 -18.61
N LEU A 7 -13.24 20.63 -18.51
CA LEU A 7 -12.34 21.78 -18.34
C LEU A 7 -11.68 22.16 -19.67
N ASP A 8 -11.46 23.46 -19.87
CA ASP A 8 -10.62 23.96 -20.96
C ASP A 8 -9.22 23.36 -20.86
N ALA A 9 -8.64 22.95 -22.00
CA ALA A 9 -7.36 22.23 -22.05
C ALA A 9 -6.22 22.98 -21.33
N SER A 10 -6.21 24.32 -21.42
CA SER A 10 -5.23 25.19 -20.76
C SER A 10 -5.44 25.29 -19.25
N ALA A 11 -6.68 25.30 -18.78
CA ALA A 11 -7.00 25.30 -17.36
C ALA A 11 -6.66 23.95 -16.71
N TYR A 12 -6.99 22.86 -17.40
CA TYR A 12 -6.65 21.49 -16.98
C TYR A 12 -5.14 21.32 -16.80
N GLU A 13 -4.35 21.75 -17.78
CA GLU A 13 -2.89 21.64 -17.72
C GLU A 13 -2.30 22.46 -16.55
N ARG A 14 -2.88 23.63 -16.25
CA ARG A 14 -2.45 24.45 -15.11
C ARG A 14 -2.75 23.77 -13.77
N GLU A 15 -3.96 23.22 -13.60
CA GLU A 15 -4.32 22.48 -12.38
C GLU A 15 -3.51 21.20 -12.23
N TYR A 16 -3.33 20.45 -13.32
CA TYR A 16 -2.49 19.27 -13.38
C TYR A 16 -1.06 19.56 -12.90
N ASN A 17 -0.42 20.60 -13.44
CA ASN A 17 0.94 20.97 -13.06
C ASN A 17 1.04 21.43 -11.60
N ASN A 18 0.05 22.16 -11.10
CA ASN A 18 -0.01 22.57 -9.70
C ASN A 18 -0.17 21.36 -8.77
N PHE A 19 -1.10 20.46 -9.10
CA PHE A 19 -1.31 19.20 -8.38
C PHE A 19 -0.03 18.36 -8.36
N MET A 20 0.59 18.15 -9.52
CA MET A 20 1.84 17.37 -9.63
C MET A 20 2.98 18.01 -8.83
N THR A 21 3.06 19.33 -8.76
CA THR A 21 4.06 20.04 -7.93
C THR A 21 3.81 19.81 -6.45
N LYS A 22 2.56 19.89 -5.99
CA LYS A 22 2.18 19.62 -4.59
C LYS A 22 2.45 18.16 -4.23
N LEU A 23 2.07 17.23 -5.11
CA LEU A 23 2.24 15.80 -4.91
C LEU A 23 3.72 15.42 -4.82
N LYS A 24 4.57 15.98 -5.70
CA LYS A 24 6.03 15.79 -5.63
C LYS A 24 6.60 16.27 -4.29
N LYS A 25 6.24 17.48 -3.86
CA LYS A 25 6.69 18.03 -2.55
C LYS A 25 6.26 17.15 -1.38
N PHE A 26 5.03 16.61 -1.43
CA PHE A 26 4.53 15.68 -0.42
C PHE A 26 5.33 14.36 -0.38
N HIS A 27 5.65 13.81 -1.54
CA HIS A 27 6.45 12.59 -1.64
C HIS A 27 7.91 12.78 -1.24
N ASP A 28 8.47 13.97 -1.52
CA ASP A 28 9.81 14.35 -1.09
C ASP A 28 9.87 14.50 0.44
N SER A 29 8.87 15.11 1.09
CA SER A 29 8.81 15.21 2.55
C SER A 29 8.56 13.85 3.23
N LYS A 30 7.82 12.94 2.58
CA LYS A 30 7.59 11.57 3.04
C LYS A 30 8.83 10.67 2.93
N GLY A 31 9.83 11.04 2.11
CA GLY A 31 11.01 10.21 1.83
C GLY A 31 10.78 9.16 0.73
N THR A 32 9.73 9.31 -0.06
CA THR A 32 9.38 8.43 -1.19
C THR A 32 9.47 9.21 -2.52
N PRO A 33 10.65 9.65 -2.96
CA PRO A 33 10.79 10.58 -4.06
C PRO A 33 10.22 10.02 -5.37
N PHE A 34 9.38 10.83 -6.01
CA PHE A 34 8.64 10.46 -7.21
C PHE A 34 9.52 10.58 -8.47
N ARG A 35 10.36 9.56 -8.73
CA ARG A 35 11.33 9.58 -9.84
C ARG A 35 10.79 9.15 -11.20
N ARG A 36 9.72 8.35 -11.26
CA ARG A 36 9.11 7.87 -12.51
C ARG A 36 7.58 7.87 -12.40
N LEU A 37 6.91 8.40 -13.43
CA LEU A 37 5.46 8.33 -13.57
C LEU A 37 5.03 6.86 -13.77
N PRO A 38 3.91 6.42 -13.16
CA PRO A 38 3.37 5.09 -13.41
C PRO A 38 3.03 4.91 -14.88
N TRP A 39 3.47 3.78 -15.44
CA TRP A 39 3.22 3.39 -16.82
C TRP A 39 2.19 2.27 -16.84
N LEU A 40 1.06 2.49 -17.53
CA LEU A 40 -0.04 1.52 -17.59
C LEU A 40 -0.60 1.44 -19.00
N GLY A 41 -0.68 0.22 -19.54
CA GLY A 41 -1.30 -0.04 -20.84
C GLY A 41 -0.67 0.70 -22.02
N GLY A 42 0.65 0.93 -21.99
CA GLY A 42 1.36 1.61 -23.08
C GLY A 42 1.32 3.13 -23.02
N GLN A 43 0.74 3.72 -21.97
CA GLN A 43 0.71 5.16 -21.74
C GLN A 43 1.09 5.52 -20.31
N PHE A 44 1.51 6.78 -20.11
CA PHE A 44 1.69 7.32 -18.77
C PHE A 44 0.33 7.53 -18.10
N LEU A 45 0.21 7.09 -16.85
CA LEU A 45 -1.00 7.24 -16.07
C LEU A 45 -1.16 8.68 -15.59
N ASP A 46 -2.29 9.29 -15.93
CA ASP A 46 -2.66 10.61 -15.43
C ASP A 46 -3.17 10.52 -13.98
N LEU A 47 -2.29 10.86 -13.05
CA LEU A 47 -2.59 10.82 -11.61
C LEU A 47 -3.62 11.86 -11.18
N PHE A 48 -3.70 13.00 -11.87
CA PHE A 48 -4.66 14.05 -11.51
C PHE A 48 -6.07 13.66 -11.90
N LEU A 49 -6.24 13.13 -13.12
CA LEU A 49 -7.52 12.58 -13.58
C LEU A 49 -7.98 11.44 -12.66
N LEU A 50 -7.06 10.56 -12.28
CA LEU A 50 -7.34 9.44 -11.39
C LEU A 50 -7.79 9.93 -10.00
N TYR A 51 -7.04 10.88 -9.42
CA TYR A 51 -7.40 11.52 -8.16
C TYR A 51 -8.81 12.11 -8.22
N LYS A 52 -9.10 12.94 -9.23
CA LYS A 52 -10.42 13.57 -9.39
C LYS A 52 -11.56 12.56 -9.46
N LYS A 53 -11.44 11.54 -10.33
CA LYS A 53 -12.49 10.52 -10.47
C LYS A 53 -12.70 9.74 -9.18
N VAL A 54 -11.63 9.35 -8.48
CA VAL A 54 -11.77 8.62 -7.21
C VAL A 54 -12.37 9.52 -6.12
N THR A 55 -11.98 10.79 -6.03
CA THR A 55 -12.59 11.73 -5.08
C THR A 55 -14.06 12.01 -5.39
N ASP A 56 -14.46 12.08 -6.66
CA ASP A 56 -15.85 12.26 -7.07
C ASP A 56 -16.71 11.04 -6.65
N HIS A 57 -16.12 9.84 -6.65
CA HIS A 57 -16.74 8.62 -6.14
C HIS A 57 -16.64 8.46 -4.61
N GLY A 58 -16.15 9.47 -3.90
CA GLY A 58 -16.13 9.52 -2.44
C GLY A 58 -14.88 8.94 -1.78
N GLY A 59 -13.80 8.80 -2.54
CA GLY A 59 -12.46 8.43 -2.04
C GLY A 59 -12.10 6.96 -2.23
N TRP A 60 -10.85 6.65 -1.92
CA TRP A 60 -10.25 5.32 -2.11
C TRP A 60 -11.03 4.18 -1.46
N VAL A 61 -11.45 4.38 -0.20
CA VAL A 61 -12.15 3.36 0.60
C VAL A 61 -13.48 3.00 -0.06
N LYS A 62 -14.32 4.00 -0.37
CA LYS A 62 -15.65 3.78 -0.98
C LYS A 62 -15.56 3.14 -2.36
N VAL A 63 -14.64 3.59 -3.21
CA VAL A 63 -14.44 3.00 -4.54
C VAL A 63 -14.02 1.53 -4.44
N THR A 64 -13.22 1.19 -3.44
CA THR A 64 -12.74 -0.17 -3.19
C THR A 64 -13.85 -1.07 -2.67
N GLU A 65 -14.64 -0.60 -1.70
CA GLU A 65 -15.80 -1.33 -1.16
C GLU A 65 -16.86 -1.58 -2.24
N ASP A 66 -17.18 -0.54 -3.02
CA ASP A 66 -18.17 -0.61 -4.09
C ASP A 66 -17.66 -1.34 -5.36
N LYS A 67 -16.39 -1.75 -5.40
CA LYS A 67 -15.74 -2.42 -6.54
C LYS A 67 -15.81 -1.63 -7.86
N LYS A 68 -15.86 -0.28 -7.79
CA LYS A 68 -15.99 0.66 -8.92
C LYS A 68 -14.71 0.89 -9.72
N TRP A 69 -13.63 0.20 -9.38
CA TRP A 69 -12.34 0.30 -10.08
C TRP A 69 -12.40 -0.05 -11.57
N ARG A 70 -13.37 -0.89 -11.98
CA ARG A 70 -13.61 -1.18 -13.40
C ARG A 70 -14.18 0.03 -14.13
N ASP A 71 -15.21 0.64 -13.58
CA ASP A 71 -15.84 1.85 -14.14
C ASP A 71 -14.81 2.98 -14.25
N ILE A 72 -13.94 3.12 -13.24
CA ILE A 72 -12.86 4.12 -13.30
C ILE A 72 -11.86 3.81 -14.42
N ALA A 73 -11.55 2.54 -14.67
CA ALA A 73 -10.62 2.13 -15.73
C ALA A 73 -11.14 2.46 -17.14
N GLU A 74 -12.46 2.47 -17.33
CA GLU A 74 -13.09 2.80 -18.61
C GLU A 74 -12.77 4.24 -19.06
N PHE A 75 -12.68 5.20 -18.13
CA PHE A 75 -12.32 6.59 -18.45
C PHE A 75 -10.89 6.75 -18.99
N PHE A 76 -9.98 5.82 -18.68
CA PHE A 76 -8.61 5.84 -19.16
C PHE A 76 -8.45 5.26 -20.58
N ASN A 77 -9.53 4.73 -21.16
CA ASN A 77 -9.57 4.14 -22.50
C ASN A 77 -8.37 3.21 -22.75
N LEU A 78 -8.07 2.37 -21.75
CA LEU A 78 -6.93 1.45 -21.80
C LEU A 78 -7.17 0.37 -22.86
N PRO A 79 -6.12 -0.12 -23.54
CA PRO A 79 -6.28 -1.16 -24.54
C PRO A 79 -6.85 -2.44 -23.90
N SER A 80 -7.65 -3.19 -24.67
CA SER A 80 -8.30 -4.42 -24.22
C SER A 80 -7.33 -5.54 -23.79
N THR A 81 -6.05 -5.39 -24.13
CA THR A 81 -4.95 -6.23 -23.63
C THR A 81 -4.67 -6.05 -22.12
N CYS A 82 -5.12 -4.95 -21.52
CA CYS A 82 -4.97 -4.67 -20.09
C CYS A 82 -6.11 -5.27 -19.26
N THR A 83 -6.19 -6.59 -19.21
CA THR A 83 -7.21 -7.32 -18.44
C THR A 83 -7.18 -7.06 -16.94
N ASN A 84 -6.04 -6.60 -16.41
CA ASN A 84 -5.84 -6.24 -15.00
C ASN A 84 -5.82 -4.72 -14.75
N ALA A 85 -6.33 -3.90 -15.68
CA ALA A 85 -6.33 -2.43 -15.58
C ALA A 85 -6.91 -1.90 -14.26
N ALA A 86 -8.08 -2.39 -13.85
CA ALA A 86 -8.75 -1.98 -12.61
C ALA A 86 -7.88 -2.25 -11.37
N PHE A 87 -7.22 -3.40 -11.33
CA PHE A 87 -6.32 -3.76 -10.22
C PHE A 87 -5.05 -2.92 -10.21
N ALA A 88 -4.45 -2.68 -11.39
CA ALA A 88 -3.26 -1.86 -11.51
C ALA A 88 -3.54 -0.39 -11.14
N LEU A 89 -4.68 0.16 -11.56
CA LEU A 89 -5.13 1.50 -11.15
C LEU A 89 -5.29 1.59 -9.64
N ARG A 90 -5.93 0.58 -9.04
CA ARG A 90 -6.06 0.46 -7.60
C ARG A 90 -4.66 0.53 -6.95
N GLN A 91 -3.73 -0.31 -7.37
CA GLN A 91 -2.38 -0.34 -6.79
C GLN A 91 -1.60 0.99 -6.96
N HIS A 92 -1.69 1.61 -8.14
CA HIS A 92 -1.04 2.90 -8.36
C HIS A 92 -1.65 4.00 -7.48
N TYR A 93 -2.97 3.98 -7.28
CA TYR A 93 -3.64 4.93 -6.39
C TYR A 93 -3.18 4.76 -4.94
N ALA A 94 -3.17 3.53 -4.41
CA ALA A 94 -2.69 3.25 -3.06
C ALA A 94 -1.27 3.80 -2.84
N ARG A 95 -0.37 3.54 -3.80
CA ARG A 95 1.02 3.95 -3.69
C ARG A 95 1.22 5.47 -3.73
N TYR A 96 0.52 6.17 -4.62
CA TYR A 96 0.83 7.56 -4.94
C TYR A 96 -0.19 8.57 -4.39
N LEU A 97 -1.45 8.18 -4.22
CA LEU A 97 -2.55 9.12 -4.01
C LEU A 97 -3.30 8.90 -2.69
N GLU A 98 -3.35 7.69 -2.15
CA GLU A 98 -4.09 7.40 -0.90
C GLU A 98 -3.64 8.26 0.29
N ALA A 99 -2.32 8.31 0.55
CA ALA A 99 -1.80 9.12 1.65
C ALA A 99 -1.99 10.63 1.40
N TYR A 100 -1.98 11.05 0.13
CA TYR A 100 -2.24 12.44 -0.24
C TYR A 100 -3.72 12.80 -0.07
N GLU A 101 -4.63 11.89 -0.44
CA GLU A 101 -6.08 12.03 -0.28
C GLU A 101 -6.47 12.15 1.20
N ARG A 102 -5.94 11.30 2.08
CA ARG A 102 -6.24 11.38 3.52
C ARG A 102 -5.93 12.75 4.12
N ILE A 103 -4.78 13.33 3.76
CA ILE A 103 -4.37 14.64 4.29
C ILE A 103 -5.14 15.77 3.61
N ASN A 104 -5.28 15.73 2.29
CA ASN A 104 -5.77 16.87 1.51
C ASN A 104 -7.29 16.87 1.32
N PHE A 105 -7.95 15.71 1.38
CA PHE A 105 -9.39 15.55 1.19
C PHE A 105 -10.13 15.29 2.51
N PHE A 106 -9.59 14.44 3.39
CA PHE A 106 -10.20 14.15 4.69
C PHE A 106 -9.71 15.07 5.82
N GLY A 107 -8.64 15.85 5.58
CA GLY A 107 -8.08 16.77 6.57
C GLY A 107 -7.41 16.05 7.73
N GLU A 108 -6.99 14.80 7.56
CA GLU A 108 -6.28 14.06 8.59
C GLU A 108 -4.90 14.69 8.86
N ASP A 109 -4.49 14.66 10.12
CA ASP A 109 -3.20 15.19 10.54
C ASP A 109 -2.06 14.53 9.77
N ALA A 110 -1.24 15.36 9.10
CA ALA A 110 -0.20 14.89 8.21
C ALA A 110 0.83 14.01 8.92
N GLU A 111 1.09 14.26 10.21
CA GLU A 111 2.00 13.43 11.01
C GLU A 111 1.47 12.01 11.19
N ASP A 112 0.18 11.84 11.50
CA ASP A 112 -0.43 10.52 11.71
C ASP A 112 -0.50 9.70 10.41
N VAL A 113 -0.82 10.36 9.30
CA VAL A 113 -0.86 9.74 7.97
C VAL A 113 0.54 9.32 7.53
N LEU A 114 1.55 10.16 7.72
CA LEU A 114 2.93 9.85 7.36
C LEU A 114 3.54 8.79 8.30
N ALA A 115 3.17 8.81 9.58
CA ALA A 115 3.55 7.79 10.56
C ALA A 115 2.91 6.43 10.25
N SER A 116 1.65 6.40 9.78
CA SER A 116 0.96 5.16 9.38
C SER A 116 1.62 4.41 8.21
N GLY A 117 2.38 5.13 7.36
CA GLY A 117 3.15 4.55 6.25
C GLY A 117 4.61 4.24 6.56
N ARG A 118 5.12 4.63 7.73
CA ARG A 118 6.42 4.18 8.23
C ARG A 118 6.16 2.89 9.01
N PRO A 119 6.65 1.71 8.58
CA PRO A 119 6.85 0.67 9.57
C PRO A 119 7.78 1.28 10.62
N ASN A 120 7.34 1.33 11.87
CA ASN A 120 8.19 1.66 13.01
C ASN A 120 9.23 0.53 13.17
N THR A 121 10.20 0.49 12.26
CA THR A 121 11.44 -0.25 12.42
C THR A 121 12.55 0.78 12.59
N PRO A 122 13.31 0.74 13.68
CA PRO A 122 14.51 1.55 13.79
C PRO A 122 15.55 0.99 12.80
N ILE A 123 15.52 1.45 11.56
CA ILE A 123 16.61 1.24 10.60
C ILE A 123 17.64 2.33 10.89
N SER A 124 18.62 2.00 11.72
CA SER A 124 19.90 2.69 11.68
C SER A 124 20.57 2.35 10.35
N MET A 125 20.92 3.40 9.60
CA MET A 125 21.57 3.36 8.29
C MET A 125 22.85 2.52 8.29
N ALA A 126 23.03 1.68 7.27
CA ALA A 126 24.34 1.26 6.79
C ALA A 126 24.47 1.61 5.29
N PRO A 127 25.49 2.36 4.86
CA PRO A 127 25.69 2.71 3.47
C PRO A 127 26.56 1.65 2.78
N TYR A 128 25.95 0.71 2.05
CA TYR A 128 26.70 -0.17 1.16
C TYR A 128 25.95 -0.37 -0.16
N ILE A 129 26.50 0.25 -1.20
CA ILE A 129 26.51 -0.12 -2.63
C ILE A 129 25.27 -0.89 -3.10
N ALA A 130 24.35 -0.19 -3.77
CA ALA A 130 23.21 -0.79 -4.45
C ALA A 130 23.66 -1.58 -5.70
N PRO A 131 23.36 -2.89 -5.82
CA PRO A 131 23.26 -3.57 -7.10
C PRO A 131 21.88 -3.31 -7.74
N ASP A 132 21.82 -3.52 -9.04
CA ASP A 132 20.78 -3.16 -10.01
C ASP A 132 19.30 -3.41 -9.61
N PHE A 133 18.43 -2.50 -10.05
CA PHE A 133 17.14 -2.11 -9.48
C PHE A 133 15.93 -2.90 -10.05
N SER A 134 16.08 -4.21 -10.29
CA SER A 134 15.08 -5.04 -10.98
C SER A 134 14.30 -6.00 -10.05
N ASP A 135 14.97 -6.66 -9.09
CA ASP A 135 14.37 -7.79 -8.37
C ASP A 135 13.62 -7.44 -7.08
N TYR A 136 13.80 -6.23 -6.54
CA TYR A 136 13.12 -5.80 -5.31
C TYR A 136 11.61 -5.62 -5.47
N SER A 137 11.14 -5.49 -6.72
CA SER A 137 9.72 -5.41 -7.05
C SER A 137 8.95 -6.61 -6.52
N LYS A 138 9.49 -7.84 -6.61
CA LYS A 138 8.79 -9.06 -6.19
C LYS A 138 8.63 -9.17 -4.68
N TYR A 139 9.67 -8.82 -3.92
CA TYR A 139 9.60 -8.81 -2.45
C TYR A 139 8.71 -7.68 -1.93
N PHE A 140 8.74 -6.51 -2.57
CA PHE A 140 7.80 -5.42 -2.29
C PHE A 140 6.36 -5.77 -2.67
N TYR A 141 6.17 -6.52 -3.76
CA TYR A 141 4.88 -7.05 -4.21
C TYR A 141 4.25 -7.95 -3.15
N SER A 142 5.06 -8.76 -2.45
CA SER A 142 4.59 -9.64 -1.36
C SER A 142 4.38 -8.91 -0.04
N PHE A 143 5.19 -7.89 0.26
CA PHE A 143 5.10 -7.11 1.50
C PHE A 143 3.89 -6.15 1.52
N CYS A 144 3.55 -5.54 0.38
CA CYS A 144 2.42 -4.62 0.27
C CYS A 144 1.03 -5.29 0.34
N VAL A 145 0.91 -6.60 0.10
CA VAL A 145 -0.39 -7.32 0.21
C VAL A 145 -0.84 -7.46 1.67
N CYS A 146 0.01 -7.14 2.64
CA CYS A 146 -0.30 -7.31 4.06
C CYS A 146 -0.83 -6.05 4.77
N PHE A 147 -0.78 -4.87 4.13
CA PHE A 147 -1.11 -3.60 4.81
C PHE A 147 -2.54 -3.08 4.58
N ALA A 148 -3.37 -3.80 3.82
CA ALA A 148 -4.70 -3.35 3.42
C ALA A 148 -5.84 -4.19 4.03
N ASP A 149 -5.68 -4.68 5.26
CA ASP A 149 -6.80 -5.29 6.00
C ASP A 149 -6.89 -4.70 7.40
N GLU A 150 -8.07 -4.14 7.70
CA GLU A 150 -8.40 -3.47 8.96
C GLU A 150 -8.66 -4.47 10.08
N ASN A 151 -8.74 -5.76 9.76
CA ASN A 151 -8.60 -6.83 10.72
C ASN A 151 -7.13 -7.29 10.72
N ARG A 152 -6.38 -6.94 11.78
CA ARG A 152 -5.00 -7.40 12.00
C ARG A 152 -5.00 -8.91 12.30
N ASN A 153 -5.33 -9.70 11.29
CA ASN A 153 -5.47 -11.14 11.36
C ASN A 153 -4.10 -11.77 11.19
N PHE A 154 -3.60 -12.38 12.26
CA PHE A 154 -2.34 -13.14 12.28
C PHE A 154 -2.47 -14.50 11.58
N GLU A 155 -3.50 -14.72 10.75
CA GLU A 155 -3.76 -15.97 10.03
C GLU A 155 -2.56 -16.43 9.19
N LYS A 156 -1.83 -15.49 8.58
CA LYS A 156 -0.61 -15.84 7.83
C LYS A 156 0.48 -16.40 8.74
N LEU A 157 0.63 -15.87 9.96
CA LEU A 157 1.56 -16.44 10.95
C LEU A 157 1.11 -17.82 11.40
N VAL A 158 -0.18 -18.02 11.63
CA VAL A 158 -0.74 -19.33 11.99
C VAL A 158 -0.49 -20.35 10.87
N LEU A 159 -0.76 -19.99 9.61
CA LEU A 159 -0.52 -20.85 8.45
C LEU A 159 0.97 -21.17 8.25
N SER A 160 1.86 -20.19 8.44
CA SER A 160 3.32 -20.42 8.39
C SER A 160 3.79 -21.31 9.53
N LEU A 161 3.27 -21.16 10.75
CA LEU A 161 3.58 -22.04 11.88
C LEU A 161 3.02 -23.46 11.69
N GLN A 162 1.87 -23.59 11.03
CA GLN A 162 1.19 -24.86 10.79
C GLN A 162 1.77 -25.64 9.60
N CYS A 163 2.41 -24.98 8.63
CA CYS A 163 2.89 -25.65 7.42
C CYS A 163 4.04 -26.64 7.68
N GLY A 164 4.71 -26.55 8.84
CA GLY A 164 5.75 -27.49 9.28
C GLY A 164 7.04 -27.45 8.45
N LEU A 165 7.18 -26.48 7.54
CA LEU A 165 8.40 -26.26 6.78
C LEU A 165 9.38 -25.45 7.66
N PRO A 166 10.61 -25.93 7.92
CA PRO A 166 11.52 -25.30 8.87
C PRO A 166 11.80 -23.83 8.54
N ASN A 167 11.98 -23.52 7.25
CA ASN A 167 12.22 -22.14 6.79
C ASN A 167 11.03 -21.19 7.05
N GLU A 168 9.79 -21.70 6.97
CA GLU A 168 8.58 -20.90 7.17
C GLU A 168 8.25 -20.75 8.66
N VAL A 169 8.52 -21.78 9.45
CA VAL A 169 8.40 -21.76 10.92
C VAL A 169 9.40 -20.76 11.51
N ASP A 170 10.67 -20.81 11.08
CA ASP A 170 11.70 -19.85 11.50
C ASP A 170 11.36 -18.42 11.09
N PHE A 171 10.83 -18.23 9.88
CA PHE A 171 10.33 -16.93 9.43
C PHE A 171 9.21 -16.42 10.37
N ALA A 172 8.21 -17.25 10.68
CA ALA A 172 7.11 -16.87 11.55
C ALA A 172 7.56 -16.53 12.97
N ILE A 173 8.47 -17.32 13.56
CA ILE A 173 9.03 -17.07 14.90
C ILE A 173 9.78 -15.74 14.96
N ASN A 174 10.61 -15.45 13.94
CA ASN A 174 11.33 -14.18 13.86
C ASN A 174 10.36 -12.99 13.78
N ILE A 175 9.25 -13.13 13.04
CA ILE A 175 8.21 -12.09 12.98
C ILE A 175 7.50 -11.95 14.33
N CYS A 176 7.12 -13.04 15.01
CA CYS A 176 6.55 -12.99 16.36
C CYS A 176 7.47 -12.30 17.37
N MET A 177 8.78 -12.56 17.30
CA MET A 177 9.78 -11.94 18.16
C MET A 177 9.90 -10.43 17.91
N LEU A 178 9.93 -10.03 16.63
CA LEU A 178 9.93 -8.61 16.24
C LEU A 178 8.67 -7.88 16.71
N LEU A 179 7.52 -8.54 16.61
CA LEU A 179 6.23 -8.01 17.02
C LEU A 179 6.08 -7.92 18.55
N SER A 180 6.78 -8.75 19.32
CA SER A 180 6.74 -8.82 20.79
C SER A 180 7.54 -7.73 21.53
N ASN A 181 8.16 -6.78 20.83
CA ASN A 181 8.94 -5.72 21.49
C ASN A 181 8.04 -4.82 22.36
N VAL A 182 8.50 -4.56 23.60
CA VAL A 182 7.73 -4.07 24.78
C VAL A 182 7.01 -2.73 24.57
N SER A 183 7.32 -1.98 23.51
CA SER A 183 6.74 -0.68 23.20
C SER A 183 5.61 -0.68 22.15
N ASN A 184 5.24 -1.83 21.57
CA ASN A 184 4.27 -1.88 20.48
C ASN A 184 2.95 -2.56 20.88
N SER A 185 1.83 -1.82 20.85
CA SER A 185 0.46 -2.35 21.07
C SER A 185 -0.09 -3.19 19.91
N VAL A 186 0.78 -3.50 18.93
CA VAL A 186 0.45 -4.14 17.64
C VAL A 186 0.32 -5.65 17.77
N PHE A 187 1.09 -6.30 18.65
CA PHE A 187 1.05 -7.74 18.87
C PHE A 187 0.17 -8.10 20.06
N ASN A 188 -1.14 -7.90 19.87
CA ASN A 188 -2.11 -8.26 20.89
C ASN A 188 -2.45 -9.75 20.78
N LEU A 189 -1.68 -10.58 21.47
CA LEU A 189 -1.87 -12.03 21.54
C LEU A 189 -3.26 -12.43 22.10
N THR A 190 -3.88 -11.57 22.92
CA THR A 190 -5.25 -11.78 23.41
C THR A 190 -6.29 -11.79 22.28
N LYS A 191 -6.01 -11.13 21.15
CA LYS A 191 -6.87 -11.14 19.95
C LYS A 191 -6.56 -12.31 19.00
N ALA A 192 -5.52 -13.09 19.27
CA ALA A 192 -5.00 -14.10 18.35
C ALA A 192 -4.50 -15.37 19.08
N PRO A 193 -5.39 -16.08 19.80
CA PRO A 193 -5.02 -17.25 20.61
C PRO A 193 -4.36 -18.36 19.78
N ALA A 194 -4.77 -18.54 18.53
CA ALA A 194 -4.21 -19.55 17.63
C ALA A 194 -2.69 -19.40 17.39
N VAL A 195 -2.14 -18.18 17.45
CA VAL A 195 -0.69 -17.97 17.33
C VAL A 195 0.02 -18.51 18.58
N ILE A 196 -0.57 -18.30 19.76
CA ILE A 196 -0.04 -18.79 21.04
C ILE A 196 -0.06 -20.32 21.04
N ASP A 197 -1.17 -20.93 20.64
CA ASP A 197 -1.33 -22.39 20.61
C ASP A 197 -0.29 -23.04 19.70
N MET A 198 -0.03 -22.44 18.53
CA MET A 198 0.99 -22.95 17.60
C MET A 198 2.42 -22.76 18.14
N LEU A 199 2.71 -21.63 18.79
CA LEU A 199 4.01 -21.41 19.42
C LEU A 199 4.25 -22.41 20.58
N LEU A 200 3.24 -22.69 21.39
CA LEU A 200 3.29 -23.69 22.46
C LEU A 200 3.50 -25.11 21.90
N ALA A 201 2.80 -25.45 20.81
CA ALA A 201 2.96 -26.73 20.13
C ALA A 201 4.40 -26.95 19.62
N HIS A 202 5.07 -25.91 19.11
CA HIS A 202 6.48 -25.97 18.68
C HIS A 202 7.47 -26.15 19.86
N VAL A 203 7.08 -25.79 21.08
CA VAL A 203 7.84 -26.04 22.32
C VAL A 203 7.47 -27.41 22.93
N GLY A 204 6.50 -28.12 22.34
CA GLY A 204 6.01 -29.41 22.83
C GLY A 204 5.02 -29.30 23.99
N VAL A 205 4.43 -28.12 24.21
CA VAL A 205 3.37 -27.90 25.20
C VAL A 205 2.03 -28.04 24.51
N PHE A 206 1.32 -29.11 24.82
CA PHE A 206 -0.05 -29.35 24.37
C PHE A 206 -0.98 -29.15 25.56
N GLY A 207 -2.10 -28.44 25.37
CA GLY A 207 -3.15 -28.40 26.38
C GLY A 207 -3.68 -29.80 26.62
N GLU A 208 -3.89 -30.16 27.89
CA GLU A 208 -4.60 -31.40 28.27
C GLU A 208 -6.06 -31.40 27.79
#